data_AF-A0A354AUU8-F1
#
_entry.id   AF-A0A354AUU8-F1
#
_cell.length_a   1.000
_cell.length_b   1.000
_cell.length_c   1.000
_cell.angle_alpha   90.00
_cell.angle_beta   90.00
_cell.angle_gamma   90.00
#
_symmetry.space_group_name_H-M   'P 1'
#
loop_
_entity.id
_entity.type
_entity.pdbx_description
1 polymer ?
#
loop_
_entity_poly.entity_id
_entity_poly.type
_entity_poly.pdbx_seq_one_letter_code
_entity_poly.pdbx_strand_id
1 'polypeptide(L)'
;MSIPTDSKGVDEPKDPSVCKVFAIHELFPGENTEALRARYLSGGIGYKEVKDLLVEKIIAFVSPMRARREEIARNPEAVLKILREGGEVARAHAQRMMDDVRGKVGLTFK
;
A
#
# COMPACT_ATOMS: atom_id res chain seq x y z
N MET A 1 19.72 -3.84 -1.50
CA MET A 1 18.74 -4.70 -0.83
C MET A 1 18.99 -4.73 0.67
N SER A 2 18.41 -3.79 1.41
CA SER A 2 18.77 -3.44 2.79
C SER A 2 17.80 -3.93 3.87
N ILE A 3 16.78 -4.73 3.53
CA ILE A 3 15.83 -5.24 4.53
C ILE A 3 16.59 -6.14 5.53
N PRO A 4 16.58 -5.83 6.84
CA PRO A 4 17.28 -6.62 7.84
C PRO A 4 16.76 -8.06 7.91
N THR A 5 17.68 -9.01 7.98
CA THR A 5 17.45 -10.45 8.18
C THR A 5 18.42 -10.93 9.26
N ASP A 6 18.23 -12.15 9.77
CA ASP A 6 19.25 -12.77 10.62
C ASP A 6 20.45 -13.25 9.77
N SER A 7 21.44 -13.86 10.43
CA SER A 7 22.69 -14.34 9.82
C SER A 7 22.69 -15.82 9.42
N LYS A 8 21.52 -16.48 9.38
CA LYS A 8 21.43 -17.90 9.02
C LYS A 8 21.85 -18.17 7.57
N GLY A 9 22.57 -19.27 7.37
CA GLY A 9 22.96 -19.79 6.07
C GLY A 9 21.77 -20.29 5.23
N VAL A 10 22.03 -20.70 3.99
CA VAL A 10 20.98 -21.16 3.05
C VAL A 10 20.30 -22.44 3.53
N ASP A 11 21.09 -23.39 4.01
CA ASP A 11 20.63 -24.71 4.44
C ASP A 11 19.96 -24.67 5.82
N GLU A 12 20.20 -23.62 6.60
CA GLU A 12 19.61 -23.46 7.93
C GLU A 12 18.11 -23.09 7.82
N PRO A 13 17.24 -23.81 8.56
CA PRO A 13 15.83 -23.45 8.69
C PRO A 13 15.63 -22.03 9.22
N LYS A 14 14.72 -21.30 8.59
CA LYS A 14 14.37 -19.92 8.89
C LYS A 14 12.97 -19.87 9.46
N ASP A 15 12.74 -18.96 10.41
CA ASP A 15 11.42 -18.75 10.99
C ASP A 15 10.69 -17.62 10.24
N PRO A 16 9.60 -17.92 9.50
CA PRO A 16 8.80 -16.92 8.80
C PRO A 16 8.19 -15.86 9.73
N SER A 17 7.86 -16.23 10.98
CA SER A 17 7.13 -15.36 11.92
C SER A 17 7.95 -14.17 12.41
N VAL A 18 9.28 -14.29 12.43
CA VAL A 18 10.21 -13.22 12.83
C VAL A 18 10.90 -12.56 11.64
N CYS A 19 10.73 -13.09 10.43
CA CYS A 19 11.39 -12.58 9.24
C CYS A 19 10.62 -11.43 8.61
N LYS A 20 11.18 -10.21 8.69
CA LYS A 20 10.58 -9.00 8.09
C LYS A 20 10.32 -9.13 6.58
N VAL A 21 11.22 -9.79 5.84
CA VAL A 21 11.05 -10.00 4.40
C VAL A 21 9.83 -10.87 4.12
N PHE A 22 9.62 -11.91 4.93
CA PHE A 22 8.47 -12.79 4.81
C PHE A 22 7.17 -12.09 5.18
N ALA A 23 7.15 -11.33 6.27
CA ALA A 23 5.99 -10.53 6.67
C ALA A 23 5.57 -9.53 5.58
N ILE A 24 6.52 -8.88 4.89
CA ILE A 24 6.20 -8.00 3.76
C ILE A 24 5.64 -8.81 2.58
N HIS A 25 6.19 -10.00 2.31
CA HIS A 25 5.67 -10.91 1.28
C HIS A 25 4.19 -11.23 1.45
N GLU A 26 3.74 -11.43 2.70
CA GLU A 26 2.33 -11.71 3.04
C GLU A 26 1.38 -10.55 2.74
N LEU A 27 1.88 -9.31 2.71
CA LEU A 27 1.06 -8.12 2.41
C LEU A 27 0.73 -7.99 0.91
N PHE A 28 1.49 -8.66 0.04
CA PHE A 28 1.26 -8.62 -1.40
C PHE A 28 0.44 -9.83 -1.85
N PRO A 29 -0.54 -9.66 -2.77
CA PRO A 29 -1.33 -10.77 -3.29
C PRO A 29 -0.48 -11.73 -4.14
N GLY A 30 -0.82 -13.03 -4.15
CA GLY A 30 -0.19 -14.06 -5.00
C GLY A 30 -0.16 -15.46 -4.37
N GLU A 31 -0.05 -16.50 -5.19
CA GLU A 31 -0.25 -17.92 -4.79
C GLU A 31 0.98 -18.57 -4.11
N ASN A 32 2.15 -17.94 -4.16
CA ASN A 32 3.42 -18.60 -3.80
C ASN A 32 3.85 -18.44 -2.34
N THR A 33 3.05 -17.81 -1.48
CA THR A 33 3.47 -17.52 -0.09
C THR A 33 3.60 -18.79 0.76
N GLU A 34 2.72 -19.78 0.59
CA GLU A 34 2.81 -21.05 1.32
C GLU A 34 3.96 -21.94 0.85
N ALA A 35 4.23 -21.98 -0.46
CA ALA A 35 5.41 -22.67 -0.98
C ALA A 35 6.71 -22.04 -0.46
N LEU A 36 6.76 -20.71 -0.38
CA LEU A 36 7.88 -19.98 0.23
C LEU A 36 8.00 -20.30 1.73
N ARG A 37 6.88 -20.36 2.46
CA ARG A 37 6.83 -20.74 3.87
C ARG A 37 7.42 -22.12 4.10
N ALA A 38 7.05 -23.10 3.27
CA ALA A 38 7.59 -24.46 3.34
C ALA A 38 9.12 -24.45 3.16
N ARG A 39 9.65 -23.72 2.17
CA ARG A 39 11.10 -23.58 1.93
C ARG A 39 11.84 -22.88 3.07
N TYR A 40 11.20 -21.93 3.74
CA TYR A 40 11.75 -21.33 4.97
C TYR A 40 11.94 -22.38 6.07
N LEU A 41 10.90 -23.18 6.32
CA LEU A 41 10.90 -24.18 7.39
C LEU A 41 11.80 -25.39 7.10
N SER A 42 11.91 -25.81 5.83
CA SER A 42 12.76 -26.93 5.43
C SER A 42 14.24 -26.57 5.30
N GLY A 43 14.58 -25.28 5.23
CA GLY A 43 15.88 -24.83 4.73
C GLY A 43 15.98 -24.94 3.19
N GLY A 44 17.09 -24.47 2.63
CA GLY A 44 17.33 -24.49 1.17
C GLY A 44 16.88 -23.23 0.42
N ILE A 45 16.70 -22.11 1.14
CA ILE A 45 16.46 -20.79 0.53
C ILE A 45 17.29 -19.72 1.22
N GLY A 46 18.01 -18.93 0.43
CA GLY A 46 18.82 -17.82 0.92
C GLY A 46 18.04 -16.51 1.01
N TYR A 47 18.41 -15.62 1.94
CA TYR A 47 17.73 -14.32 2.08
C TYR A 47 17.80 -13.43 0.83
N LYS A 48 18.85 -13.57 0.01
CA LYS A 48 18.94 -12.87 -1.28
C LYS A 48 17.79 -13.29 -2.19
N GLU A 49 17.62 -14.60 -2.39
CA GLU A 49 16.56 -15.16 -3.23
C GLU A 49 15.17 -14.74 -2.74
N VAL A 50 14.91 -14.80 -1.44
CA VAL A 50 13.60 -14.37 -0.91
C VAL A 50 13.32 -12.90 -1.22
N LYS A 51 14.34 -12.05 -1.05
CA LYS A 51 14.20 -10.64 -1.33
C LYS A 51 14.03 -10.39 -2.83
N ASP A 52 14.69 -11.17 -3.70
CA ASP A 52 14.53 -11.04 -5.15
C ASP A 52 13.09 -11.39 -5.57
N LEU A 53 12.55 -12.50 -5.03
CA LEU A 53 11.13 -12.87 -5.19
C LEU A 53 10.18 -11.79 -4.68
N LEU A 54 10.54 -11.12 -3.56
CA LEU A 54 9.74 -10.02 -3.03
C LEU A 54 9.74 -8.83 -3.99
N VAL A 55 10.90 -8.47 -4.53
CA VAL A 55 11.02 -7.36 -5.50
C VAL A 55 10.18 -7.63 -6.73
N GLU A 56 10.25 -8.83 -7.30
CA GLU A 56 9.43 -9.21 -8.45
C GLU A 56 7.94 -9.09 -8.15
N LYS A 57 7.49 -9.58 -6.99
CA LYS A 57 6.10 -9.50 -6.55
C LYS A 57 5.64 -8.04 -6.38
N ILE A 58 6.45 -7.19 -5.75
CA ILE A 58 6.16 -5.76 -5.59
C ILE A 58 6.09 -5.07 -6.95
N ILE A 59 7.03 -5.34 -7.85
CA ILE A 59 7.06 -4.75 -9.19
C ILE A 59 5.80 -5.15 -9.95
N ALA A 60 5.43 -6.43 -9.96
CA ALA A 60 4.24 -6.91 -10.63
C ALA A 60 2.97 -6.22 -10.11
N PHE A 61 2.84 -6.09 -8.78
CA PHE A 61 1.70 -5.44 -8.15
C PHE A 61 1.63 -3.93 -8.45
N VAL A 62 2.76 -3.22 -8.38
CA VAL A 62 2.82 -1.75 -8.48
C VAL A 62 2.89 -1.25 -9.94
N SER A 63 3.37 -2.07 -10.88
CA SER A 63 3.47 -1.73 -12.31
C SER A 63 2.19 -1.16 -12.92
N PRO A 64 1.01 -1.79 -12.79
CA PRO A 64 -0.23 -1.23 -13.33
C PRO A 64 -0.60 0.12 -12.71
N MET A 65 -0.34 0.31 -11.41
CA MET A 65 -0.57 1.59 -10.73
C MET A 65 0.38 2.68 -11.23
N ARG A 66 1.64 2.35 -11.51
CA ARG A 66 2.62 3.29 -12.10
C ARG A 66 2.22 3.71 -13.51
N ALA A 67 1.85 2.76 -14.36
CA ALA A 67 1.36 3.06 -15.71
C ALA A 67 0.13 3.98 -15.65
N ARG A 68 -0.83 3.68 -14.78
CA ARG A 68 -2.02 4.53 -14.60
C ARG A 68 -1.68 5.92 -14.06
N ARG A 69 -0.74 6.02 -13.11
CA ARG A 69 -0.24 7.32 -12.62
C ARG A 69 0.38 8.13 -13.75
N GLU A 70 1.21 7.51 -14.59
CA GLU A 70 1.84 8.19 -15.73
C GLU A 70 0.82 8.71 -16.74
N GLU A 71 -0.22 7.93 -17.03
CA GLU A 71 -1.35 8.38 -17.86
C GLU A 71 -2.04 9.61 -17.26
N ILE A 72 -2.35 9.58 -15.96
CA ILE A 72 -3.00 10.68 -15.25
C ILE A 72 -2.11 11.92 -15.22
N ALA A 73 -0.79 11.74 -15.03
CA ALA A 73 0.17 12.84 -14.96
C ALA A 73 0.29 13.62 -16.28
N ARG A 74 -0.10 13.03 -17.43
CA ARG A 74 -0.13 13.72 -18.72
C ARG A 74 -1.26 14.74 -18.84
N ASN A 75 -2.25 14.71 -17.95
CA ASN A 75 -3.36 15.67 -17.94
C ASN A 75 -3.63 16.19 -16.52
N PRO A 76 -2.80 17.12 -16.02
CA PRO A 76 -2.97 17.74 -14.70
C PRO A 76 -4.32 18.45 -14.53
N GLU A 77 -4.87 19.03 -15.61
CA GLU A 77 -6.14 19.74 -15.58
C GLU A 77 -7.31 18.80 -15.23
N ALA A 78 -7.29 17.57 -15.75
CA ALA A 78 -8.28 16.55 -15.38
C ALA A 78 -8.21 16.20 -13.89
N VAL A 79 -7.01 16.12 -13.31
CA VAL A 79 -6.83 15.90 -11.86
C VAL A 79 -7.44 17.05 -11.06
N LEU A 80 -7.12 18.29 -11.44
CA LEU A 80 -7.67 19.48 -10.78
C LEU A 80 -9.19 19.56 -10.91
N LYS A 81 -9.75 19.13 -12.05
CA LYS A 81 -11.20 19.06 -12.25
C LYS A 81 -11.85 18.08 -11.27
N ILE A 82 -11.32 16.86 -11.15
CA ILE A 82 -11.80 15.85 -10.19
C ILE A 82 -11.74 16.39 -8.75
N LEU A 83 -10.63 17.05 -8.38
CA LEU A 83 -10.49 17.64 -7.05
C LEU A 83 -11.49 18.78 -6.79
N ARG A 84 -11.76 19.64 -7.78
CA ARG A 84 -12.77 20.69 -7.67
C ARG A 84 -14.17 20.12 -7.49
N GLU A 85 -14.54 19.14 -8.30
CA GLU A 85 -15.85 18.47 -8.23
C GLU A 85 -16.05 17.80 -6.86
N GLY A 86 -15.06 17.06 -6.36
CA GLY A 86 -15.10 16.50 -5.01
C GLY A 86 -15.19 17.59 -3.92
N GLY A 87 -14.51 18.71 -4.12
CA GLY A 87 -14.58 19.88 -3.24
C GLY A 87 -15.97 20.53 -3.20
N GLU A 88 -16.67 20.61 -4.33
CA GLU A 88 -18.04 21.13 -4.40
C GLU A 88 -19.02 20.25 -3.63
N VAL A 89 -18.91 18.92 -3.78
CA VAL A 89 -19.71 17.96 -3.01
C VAL A 89 -19.44 18.12 -1.52
N ALA A 90 -18.18 18.07 -1.11
CA ALA A 90 -17.80 18.22 0.30
C ALA A 90 -18.27 19.56 0.89
N ARG A 91 -18.13 20.66 0.13
CA ARG A 91 -18.57 21.99 0.53
C ARG A 91 -20.07 22.06 0.77
N ALA A 92 -20.88 21.46 -0.09
CA ALA A 92 -22.33 21.43 0.10
C ALA A 92 -22.73 20.69 1.39
N HIS A 93 -22.06 19.59 1.72
CA HIS A 93 -22.27 18.90 3.00
C HIS A 93 -21.83 19.75 4.19
N ALA A 94 -20.65 20.38 4.12
CA ALA A 94 -20.14 21.23 5.18
C ALA A 94 -21.01 22.46 5.42
N GLN A 95 -21.54 23.10 4.38
CA GLN A 95 -22.41 24.26 4.48
C GLN A 95 -23.70 23.93 5.24
N ARG A 96 -24.38 22.84 4.88
CA ARG A 96 -25.58 22.38 5.62
C ARG A 96 -25.32 22.16 7.10
N MET A 97 -24.18 21.54 7.44
CA MET A 97 -23.78 21.33 8.83
C MET A 97 -23.51 22.67 9.54
N MET A 98 -22.80 23.58 8.88
CA MET A 98 -22.46 24.87 9.46
C MET A 98 -23.68 25.78 9.66
N ASP A 99 -24.72 25.64 8.84
CA ASP A 99 -25.97 26.37 9.02
C ASP A 99 -26.69 25.94 10.31
N ASP A 100 -26.75 24.63 10.59
CA ASP A 100 -27.27 24.11 11.86
C ASP A 100 -26.43 24.56 13.07
N VAL A 101 -25.09 24.48 12.94
CA VAL A 101 -24.18 24.95 13.99
C VAL A 101 -24.41 26.43 14.28
N ARG A 102 -24.42 27.29 13.26
CA ARG A 102 -24.64 28.74 13.42
C ARG A 102 -26.02 29.05 14.01
N GLY A 103 -27.03 28.26 13.66
CA GLY A 103 -28.37 28.35 14.28
C GLY A 103 -28.31 28.08 15.79
N LYS A 104 -27.62 27.01 16.20
CA LYS A 104 -27.50 26.61 17.60
C LYS A 104 -26.64 27.54 18.45
N VAL A 105 -25.62 28.16 17.87
CA VAL A 105 -24.73 29.08 18.60
C VAL A 105 -25.14 30.55 18.51
N GLY A 106 -26.31 30.85 17.94
CA GLY A 106 -26.85 32.21 17.86
C GLY A 106 -26.11 33.13 16.89
N LEU A 107 -25.39 32.59 15.92
CA LEU A 107 -24.67 33.34 14.87
C LEU A 107 -25.52 33.59 13.62
N THR A 108 -26.82 33.30 13.67
CA THR A 108 -27.75 33.54 12.57
C THR A 108 -28.72 34.63 13.00
N PHE A 109 -28.58 35.82 12.41
CA PHE A 109 -29.55 36.90 12.62
C PHE A 109 -30.80 36.58 11.78
N LYS A 110 -31.95 36.46 12.45
CA LYS A 110 -33.26 36.43 11.82
C LYS A 110 -33.67 37.83 11.39
#